data_AF-A0A7C6RTN7-F1
#
_entry.id   AF-A0A7C6RTN7-F1
#
_cell.length_a   1.000
_cell.length_b   1.000
_cell.length_c   1.000
_cell.angle_alpha   90.00
_cell.angle_beta   90.00
_cell.angle_gamma   90.00
#
_symmetry.space_group_name_H-M   'P 1'
#
loop_
_entity.id
_entity.type
_entity.pdbx_description
1 polymer ?
#
loop_
_entity_poly.entity_id
_entity_poly.type
_entity_poly.pdbx_seq_one_letter_code
_entity_poly.pdbx_strand_id
1 'polypeptide(L)'
;MDATMDDVFFLYEQKVAPLSSAQKEKLLAARDEGMSPFVIGCAILRAKQEQRRSRLKGKEKHISFNYIYRIIEDWLNHGITTEERFRAYWPALTEDQDKNGGDKGYGAQAKIRKEDFTYTPTKQDRSLFSFLDE
;
A
#
# COMPACT_ATOMS: atom_id res chain seq x y z
N MET A 1 14.39 14.46 4.34
CA MET A 1 13.28 15.24 4.92
C MET A 1 12.42 14.22 5.62
N ASP A 2 12.49 14.20 6.94
CA ASP A 2 11.77 13.21 7.73
C ASP A 2 10.29 13.57 7.74
N ALA A 3 9.42 12.62 7.41
CA ALA A 3 7.98 12.85 7.41
C ALA A 3 7.50 13.15 8.84
N THR A 4 6.68 14.17 8.99
CA THR A 4 6.08 14.54 10.28
C THR A 4 4.66 14.01 10.41
N MET A 5 4.11 13.98 11.63
CA MET A 5 2.70 13.61 11.82
C MET A 5 1.73 14.62 11.21
N ASP A 6 2.13 15.89 11.11
CA ASP A 6 1.33 16.92 10.45
C ASP A 6 1.18 16.62 8.95
N ASP A 7 2.24 16.12 8.30
CA ASP A 7 2.18 15.65 6.91
C ASP A 7 1.21 14.48 6.74
N VAL A 8 1.18 13.56 7.72
CA VAL A 8 0.26 12.41 7.73
C VAL A 8 -1.19 12.86 7.88
N PHE A 9 -1.46 13.80 8.79
CA PHE A 9 -2.80 14.36 8.98
C PHE A 9 -3.27 15.07 7.72
N PHE A 10 -2.42 15.92 7.15
CA PHE A 10 -2.72 16.62 5.91
C PHE A 10 -2.99 15.65 4.75
N LEU A 11 -2.16 14.61 4.61
CA LEU A 11 -2.35 13.57 3.59
C LEU A 11 -3.69 12.84 3.76
N TYR A 12 -4.05 12.48 4.99
CA TYR A 12 -5.33 11.84 5.27
C TYR A 12 -6.49 12.74 4.90
N GLU A 13 -6.48 13.99 5.38
CA GLU A 13 -7.57 14.95 5.14
C GLU A 13 -7.73 15.27 3.64
N GLN A 14 -6.61 15.40 2.91
CA GLN A 14 -6.61 15.65 1.47
C GLN A 14 -7.16 14.47 0.66
N LYS A 15 -6.90 13.22 1.08
CA LYS A 15 -7.21 12.03 0.28
C LYS A 15 -8.47 11.31 0.72
N VAL A 16 -8.78 11.30 2.01
CA VAL A 16 -9.79 10.43 2.63
C VAL A 16 -10.99 11.25 3.10
N ALA A 17 -10.86 11.97 4.21
CA ALA A 17 -11.93 12.71 4.88
C ALA A 17 -11.33 13.57 6.01
N PRO A 18 -12.05 14.58 6.55
CA PRO A 18 -11.63 15.30 7.75
C PRO A 18 -11.35 14.35 8.93
N LEU A 19 -10.26 14.60 9.66
CA LEU A 19 -9.91 13.84 10.87
C LEU A 19 -10.54 14.48 12.10
N SER A 20 -11.20 13.65 12.92
CA SER A 20 -11.59 14.07 14.27
C SER A 20 -10.40 14.06 15.23
N SER A 21 -10.49 14.79 16.34
CA SER A 21 -9.43 14.81 17.37
C SER A 21 -9.10 13.40 17.87
N ALA A 22 -10.11 12.56 18.11
CA ALA A 22 -9.91 11.16 18.53
C ALA A 22 -9.18 10.30 17.47
N GLN A 23 -9.39 10.58 16.17
CA GLN A 23 -8.67 9.88 15.10
C GLN A 23 -7.22 10.34 15.00
N LYS A 24 -6.95 11.64 15.23
CA LYS A 24 -5.58 12.17 15.32
C LYS A 24 -4.82 11.55 16.49
N GLU A 25 -5.45 11.46 17.66
CA GLU A 25 -4.88 10.77 18.83
C GLU A 25 -4.53 9.32 18.55
N LYS A 26 -5.38 8.57 17.83
CA LYS A 26 -5.08 7.19 17.44
C LYS A 26 -3.86 7.08 16.52
N LEU A 27 -3.71 7.99 15.57
CA LEU A 27 -2.53 8.02 14.69
C LEU A 27 -1.27 8.42 15.45
N LEU A 28 -1.38 9.30 16.45
CA LEU A 28 -0.28 9.64 17.36
C LEU A 28 0.10 8.45 18.23
N ALA A 29 -0.87 7.69 18.76
CA ALA A 29 -0.60 6.48 19.53
C ALA A 29 0.21 5.46 18.71
N ALA A 30 -0.11 5.25 17.43
CA ALA A 30 0.68 4.38 16.56
C ALA A 30 2.13 4.86 16.39
N ARG A 31 2.36 6.18 16.39
CA ARG A 31 3.72 6.75 16.41
C ARG A 31 4.41 6.51 17.75
N ASP A 32 3.71 6.70 18.86
CA ASP A 32 4.25 6.49 20.20
C ASP A 32 4.59 5.01 20.44
N GLU A 33 3.88 4.08 19.79
CA GLU A 33 4.19 2.64 19.70
C GLU A 33 5.42 2.35 18.81
N GLY A 34 6.00 3.36 18.16
CA GLY A 34 7.25 3.28 17.42
C GLY A 34 7.10 3.25 15.90
N MET A 35 5.90 3.43 15.35
CA MET A 35 5.71 3.53 13.89
C MET A 35 6.12 4.91 13.36
N SER A 36 6.97 4.92 12.33
CA SER A 36 7.36 6.14 11.65
C SER A 36 6.17 6.81 10.96
N PRO A 37 6.04 8.15 11.00
CA PRO A 37 5.02 8.88 10.25
C PRO A 37 5.00 8.53 8.76
N PHE A 38 6.17 8.23 8.18
CA PHE A 38 6.27 7.77 6.80
C PHE A 38 5.44 6.50 6.56
N VAL A 39 5.58 5.50 7.44
CA VAL A 39 4.88 4.22 7.33
C VAL A 39 3.38 4.40 7.54
N ILE A 40 2.97 5.25 8.48
CA ILE A 40 1.56 5.61 8.67
C ILE A 40 1.00 6.24 7.38
N GLY A 41 1.75 7.14 6.75
CA GLY A 41 1.41 7.72 5.45
C GLY A 41 1.24 6.67 4.34
N CYS A 42 2.13 5.69 4.29
CA CYS A 42 2.03 4.56 3.36
C CYS A 42 0.76 3.72 3.56
N ALA A 43 0.29 3.55 4.79
CA ALA A 43 -0.96 2.82 5.06
C ALA A 43 -2.18 3.54 4.45
N ILE A 44 -2.22 4.87 4.54
CA ILE A 44 -3.26 5.70 3.93
C ILE A 44 -3.22 5.56 2.40
N LEU A 45 -2.03 5.62 1.80
CA LEU A 45 -1.85 5.47 0.36
C LEU A 45 -2.25 4.08 -0.14
N ARG A 46 -1.91 3.02 0.62
CA ARG A 46 -2.32 1.64 0.32
C ARG A 46 -3.84 1.52 0.27
N ALA A 47 -4.55 2.07 1.26
CA ALA A 47 -6.00 2.03 1.28
C ALA A 47 -6.61 2.75 0.06
N LYS A 48 -6.03 3.86 -0.38
CA LYS A 48 -6.45 4.57 -1.60
C LYS A 48 -6.14 3.81 -2.88
N GLN A 49 -4.99 3.13 -2.95
CA GLN A 49 -4.66 2.26 -4.06
C GLN A 49 -5.67 1.12 -4.19
N GLU A 50 -6.08 0.53 -3.07
CA GLU A 50 -7.08 -0.54 -3.06
C GLU A 50 -8.47 -0.04 -3.46
N GLN A 51 -8.86 1.16 -3.01
CA GLN A 51 -10.09 1.82 -3.49
C GLN A 51 -10.10 1.98 -5.01
N ARG A 52 -9.00 2.47 -5.60
CA ARG A 52 -8.87 2.62 -7.05
C ARG A 52 -8.98 1.27 -7.76
N ARG A 53 -8.32 0.23 -7.24
CA ARG A 53 -8.39 -1.14 -7.78
C ARG A 53 -9.82 -1.70 -7.71
N SER A 54 -10.54 -1.50 -6.60
CA SER A 54 -11.94 -1.92 -6.49
C SER A 54 -12.82 -1.20 -7.51
N ARG A 55 -12.62 0.12 -7.69
CA ARG A 55 -13.37 0.91 -8.67
C ARG A 55 -13.13 0.43 -10.11
N LEU A 56 -11.88 0.09 -10.45
CA LEU A 56 -11.55 -0.51 -11.76
C LEU A 56 -12.24 -1.88 -11.97
N LYS A 57 -12.49 -2.62 -10.89
CA LYS A 57 -13.27 -3.87 -10.89
C LYS A 57 -14.79 -3.64 -10.81
N GLY A 58 -15.26 -2.41 -10.98
CA GLY A 58 -16.69 -2.04 -10.92
C GLY A 58 -17.30 -2.05 -9.53
N LYS A 59 -16.48 -2.19 -8.46
CA LYS A 59 -16.94 -2.19 -7.07
C LYS A 59 -16.58 -0.87 -6.40
N GLU A 60 -17.57 -0.13 -5.93
CA GLU A 60 -17.31 1.07 -5.14
C GLU A 60 -16.91 0.66 -3.72
N LYS A 61 -15.66 0.94 -3.35
CA LYS A 61 -15.13 0.68 -2.01
C LYS A 61 -15.00 2.01 -1.27
N HIS A 62 -15.67 2.12 -0.13
CA HIS A 62 -15.48 3.26 0.77
C HIS A 62 -14.28 2.98 1.69
N ILE A 63 -13.36 3.94 1.81
CA ILE A 63 -12.21 3.85 2.71
C ILE A 63 -12.54 4.61 3.98
N SER A 64 -12.77 3.87 5.06
CA SER A 64 -12.99 4.42 6.39
C SER A 64 -11.69 4.51 7.17
N PHE A 65 -11.67 5.36 8.22
CA PHE A 65 -10.57 5.44 9.16
C PHE A 65 -10.23 4.06 9.75
N ASN A 66 -11.25 3.30 10.18
CA ASN A 66 -11.06 1.97 10.77
C ASN A 66 -10.37 1.01 9.81
N TYR A 67 -10.65 1.10 8.51
CA TYR A 67 -9.97 0.27 7.53
C TYR A 67 -8.47 0.59 7.43
N ILE A 68 -8.13 1.89 7.40
CA ILE A 68 -6.73 2.34 7.42
C ILE A 68 -6.04 1.92 8.72
N TYR A 69 -6.73 2.07 9.85
CA TYR A 69 -6.18 1.72 11.15
C TYR A 69 -5.89 0.22 11.28
N ARG A 70 -6.71 -0.65 10.68
CA ARG A 70 -6.42 -2.09 10.62
C ARG A 70 -5.15 -2.41 9.84
N ILE A 71 -4.83 -1.64 8.79
CA ILE A 71 -3.56 -1.79 8.06
C ILE A 71 -2.39 -1.37 8.96
N ILE A 72 -2.57 -0.29 9.74
CA ILE A 72 -1.57 0.18 10.70
C ILE A 72 -1.33 -0.86 11.79
N GLU A 73 -2.39 -1.41 12.40
CA GLU A 73 -2.31 -2.47 13.41
C GLU A 73 -1.62 -3.73 12.88
N ASP A 74 -1.98 -4.17 11.66
CA ASP A 74 -1.33 -5.28 10.98
C ASP A 74 0.18 -5.04 10.84
N TRP A 75 0.56 -3.84 10.40
CA TRP A 75 1.97 -3.48 10.23
C TRP A 75 2.72 -3.34 11.55
N LEU A 76 2.08 -2.82 12.59
CA LEU A 76 2.61 -2.80 13.95
C LEU A 76 2.89 -4.23 14.45
N ASN A 77 1.92 -5.14 14.28
CA ASN A 77 2.05 -6.55 14.68
C ASN A 77 3.16 -7.28 13.90
N HIS A 78 3.34 -6.96 12.62
CA HIS A 78 4.42 -7.49 11.79
C HIS A 78 5.77 -6.78 11.99
N GLY A 79 5.83 -5.77 12.87
CA GLY A 79 7.05 -5.02 13.16
C GLY A 79 7.54 -4.17 11.99
N ILE A 80 6.64 -3.80 11.08
CA ILE A 80 6.89 -2.93 9.92
C ILE A 80 6.67 -1.49 10.39
N THR A 81 7.58 -1.01 11.23
CA THR A 81 7.44 0.29 11.90
C THR A 81 8.37 1.36 11.35
N THR A 82 9.51 0.98 10.73
CA THR A 82 10.47 1.91 10.15
C THR A 82 10.41 1.93 8.63
N GLU A 83 10.94 2.99 8.01
CA GLU A 83 11.01 3.11 6.56
C GLU A 83 11.82 1.98 5.93
N GLU A 84 12.93 1.56 6.54
CA GLU A 84 13.79 0.50 6.02
C GLU A 84 13.06 -0.85 6.02
N ARG A 85 12.37 -1.15 7.13
CA ARG A 85 11.57 -2.38 7.25
C ARG A 85 10.40 -2.37 6.27
N PHE A 86 9.75 -1.22 6.12
CA PHE A 86 8.70 -1.05 5.14
C PHE A 86 9.21 -1.27 3.71
N ARG A 87 10.36 -0.69 3.34
CA ARG A 87 10.97 -0.88 2.01
C ARG A 87 11.41 -2.32 1.75
N ALA A 88 11.76 -3.08 2.79
CA ALA A 88 12.06 -4.51 2.65
C ALA A 88 10.78 -5.36 2.52
N TYR A 89 9.72 -4.99 3.23
CA TYR A 89 8.43 -5.71 3.23
C TYR A 89 7.56 -5.40 2.02
N TRP A 90 7.54 -4.14 1.58
CA TRP A 90 6.66 -3.65 0.53
C TRP A 90 6.83 -4.35 -0.82
N PRO A 91 8.05 -4.64 -1.30
CA PRO A 91 8.26 -5.45 -2.49
C PRO A 91 7.71 -6.85 -2.33
N ALA A 92 7.90 -7.52 -1.19
CA ALA A 92 7.35 -8.87 -0.96
C ALA A 92 5.81 -8.88 -0.95
N LEU A 93 5.20 -7.84 -0.39
CA LEU A 93 3.74 -7.68 -0.39
C LEU A 93 3.19 -7.28 -1.76
N THR A 94 3.94 -6.51 -2.54
CA THR A 94 3.58 -6.13 -3.91
C THR A 94 3.81 -7.31 -4.86
N GLU A 95 4.88 -8.09 -4.68
CA GLU A 95 5.17 -9.34 -5.38
C GLU A 95 4.17 -10.43 -5.04
N ASP A 96 3.68 -10.56 -3.80
CA ASP A 96 2.59 -11.49 -3.49
C ASP A 96 1.24 -11.01 -4.07
N GLN A 97 1.05 -9.70 -4.23
CA GLN A 97 -0.07 -9.14 -4.99
C GLN A 97 0.08 -9.31 -6.51
N ASP A 98 1.31 -9.37 -7.02
CA ASP A 98 1.63 -9.69 -8.41
C ASP A 98 1.62 -11.21 -8.66
N LYS A 99 1.90 -12.05 -7.65
CA LYS A 99 1.82 -13.53 -7.72
C LYS A 99 0.37 -14.02 -7.66
N ASN A 100 -0.53 -13.30 -6.99
CA ASN A 100 -1.98 -13.56 -7.06
C ASN A 100 -2.66 -12.90 -8.28
N GLY A 101 -1.87 -12.44 -9.25
CA GLY A 101 -2.30 -11.98 -10.56
C GLY A 101 -1.34 -12.47 -11.66
N GLY A 102 -1.27 -13.78 -11.91
CA GLY A 102 -0.49 -14.37 -13.02
C GLY A 102 -0.77 -13.69 -14.38
N ASP A 103 0.14 -13.60 -15.35
CA ASP A 103 1.21 -14.51 -15.77
C ASP A 103 2.26 -13.80 -16.67
N LYS A 104 3.40 -14.49 -16.87
CA LYS A 104 4.46 -14.40 -17.90
C LYS A 104 5.74 -13.64 -17.56
N GLY A 105 6.74 -14.46 -17.25
CA GLY A 105 8.07 -14.07 -16.82
C GLY A 105 8.94 -13.44 -17.90
N TYR A 106 9.91 -12.68 -17.40
CA TYR A 106 11.18 -12.43 -18.06
C TYR A 106 12.28 -12.71 -17.05
N GLY A 107 13.33 -13.31 -17.59
CA GLY A 107 14.34 -14.06 -16.86
C GLY A 107 15.16 -13.27 -15.85
N ALA A 108 15.94 -14.07 -15.14
CA ALA A 108 17.06 -13.73 -14.28
C ALA A 108 17.64 -12.31 -14.41
N GLN A 109 17.74 -11.67 -13.25
CA GLN A 109 18.80 -10.76 -12.82
C GLN A 109 19.24 -9.64 -13.79
N ALA A 110 18.83 -8.41 -13.50
CA ALA A 110 19.68 -7.25 -13.75
C ALA A 110 19.40 -6.17 -12.68
N LYS A 111 20.48 -5.65 -12.07
CA LYS A 111 20.43 -4.52 -11.13
C LYS A 111 19.77 -3.32 -11.82
N ILE A 112 18.61 -2.90 -11.32
CA ILE A 112 17.86 -1.76 -11.85
C ILE A 112 18.77 -0.51 -11.86
N ARG A 113 18.98 0.06 -13.05
CA ARG A 113 19.69 1.33 -13.29
C ARG A 113 18.68 2.40 -13.70
N LYS A 114 19.07 3.67 -13.60
CA LYS A 114 18.22 4.86 -13.82
C LYS A 114 17.53 4.98 -15.19
N GLU A 115 17.78 4.04 -16.09
CA GLU A 115 17.39 4.07 -17.51
C GLU A 115 16.06 3.33 -17.77
N ASP A 116 15.59 2.52 -16.80
CA ASP A 116 14.35 1.69 -16.91
C ASP A 116 13.04 2.51 -16.81
N PHE A 117 13.11 3.84 -16.75
CA PHE A 117 11.95 4.73 -16.66
C PHE A 117 11.20 4.96 -17.99
N THR A 118 11.57 4.26 -19.07
CA THR A 118 10.95 4.47 -20.39
C THR A 118 9.96 3.34 -20.71
N TYR A 119 8.67 3.68 -20.72
CA TYR A 119 7.54 2.76 -20.88
C TYR A 119 7.43 2.18 -22.29
N THR A 120 7.27 0.86 -22.41
CA THR A 120 6.70 0.21 -23.60
C THR A 120 5.70 -0.90 -23.20
N PRO A 121 4.54 -1.02 -23.89
CA PRO A 121 3.49 -1.95 -23.49
C PRO A 121 3.59 -3.28 -24.25
N THR A 122 3.48 -4.43 -23.57
CA THR A 122 3.21 -5.71 -24.24
C THR A 122 2.24 -6.64 -23.50
N LYS A 123 1.60 -7.49 -24.30
CA LYS A 123 0.32 -8.20 -24.14
C LYS A 123 0.42 -9.43 -23.22
N GLN A 124 -0.61 -9.68 -22.42
CA GLN A 124 -0.74 -10.88 -21.57
C GLN A 124 -1.66 -11.93 -22.20
N ASP A 125 -1.29 -13.20 -22.00
CA ASP A 125 -1.93 -14.42 -22.48
C ASP A 125 -2.74 -15.09 -21.35
N ARG A 126 -3.86 -15.72 -21.69
CA ARG A 126 -5.01 -15.96 -20.78
C ARG A 126 -5.18 -17.41 -20.30
N SER A 127 -4.13 -18.23 -20.32
CA SER A 127 -4.26 -19.68 -20.11
C SER A 127 -4.11 -20.18 -18.67
N LEU A 128 -3.87 -19.32 -17.66
CA LEU A 128 -3.60 -19.75 -16.28
C LEU A 128 -4.76 -19.54 -15.27
N PHE A 129 -5.98 -19.24 -15.71
CA PHE A 129 -7.16 -19.08 -14.85
C PHE A 129 -8.06 -20.33 -14.85
N SER A 130 -7.72 -21.36 -14.08
CA SER A 130 -8.54 -22.59 -13.95
C SER A 130 -9.41 -22.67 -12.68
N PHE A 131 -9.71 -21.54 -12.01
CA PHE A 131 -10.70 -21.49 -10.91
C PHE A 131 -12.01 -20.83 -11.35
N LEU A 132 -12.34 -20.98 -12.65
CA LEU A 132 -13.58 -20.52 -13.28
C LEU A 132 -14.64 -21.63 -13.47
N ASP A 133 -14.49 -22.78 -12.81
CA ASP A 133 -15.58 -23.76 -12.62
C ASP A 133 -15.64 -24.02 -11.10
N GLU A 134 -16.72 -23.75 -10.36
CA GLU A 134 -18.16 -23.94 -10.61
C GLU A 134 -19.00 -22.84 -9.91
#